data_AF-A0A3D3TD38-F1
#
_entry.id   AF-A0A3D3TD38-F1
#
_cell.length_a   1.000
_cell.length_b   1.000
_cell.length_c   1.000
_cell.angle_alpha   90.00
_cell.angle_beta   90.00
_cell.angle_gamma   90.00
#
_symmetry.space_group_name_H-M   'P 1'
#
loop_
_entity.id
_entity.type
_entity.pdbx_description
1 polymer ?
#
loop_
_entity_poly.entity_id
_entity_poly.type
_entity_poly.pdbx_seq_one_letter_code
_entity_poly.pdbx_strand_id
1 'polypeptide(L)'
;MKLTRLFPLLILSILLIACNDDDNNETELQPLTFEKESYEVLSEIDNYITIRSGNQHYTITVEDKDILDANPMIFEGSPSPGQIVVKGKKKGQTTITVKDNMTSDEVKLKIKVTDFYIMNRVLKSNHDLFADDQLLFLIKNEKKDFYIYSVNNTQDKFSLSTKGNYEFLLEDQIPYLRLSYEDAGKENKTYKFDIKSSDEGALSLYNNYFELGWYSQRNTSPVQYLLKLKNQDTEVSLVISFSAFMPEGVLE
;
A
#
# COMPACT_ATOMS: atom_id res chain seq x y z
N MET A 1 9.72 -9.06 84.80
CA MET A 1 9.72 -10.43 84.24
C MET A 1 9.05 -10.34 82.87
N LYS A 2 9.73 -10.39 81.70
CA LYS A 2 10.60 -11.47 81.15
C LYS A 2 10.00 -12.82 81.54
N LEU A 3 9.51 -13.70 80.68
CA LEU A 3 9.87 -14.21 79.35
C LEU A 3 8.56 -14.95 78.92
N THR A 4 8.20 -15.30 77.68
CA THR A 4 8.97 -15.94 76.60
C THR A 4 8.02 -16.10 75.41
N ARG A 5 8.58 -16.02 74.20
CA ARG A 5 7.96 -16.37 72.92
C ARG A 5 7.64 -17.87 72.87
N LEU A 6 6.58 -18.24 72.15
CA LEU A 6 6.60 -19.44 71.31
C LEU A 6 5.67 -19.24 70.11
N PHE A 7 6.28 -19.13 68.93
CA PHE A 7 5.66 -19.27 67.63
C PHE A 7 5.09 -20.69 67.48
N PRO A 8 3.91 -20.87 66.88
CA PRO A 8 3.63 -22.08 66.12
C PRO A 8 3.55 -21.76 64.63
N LEU A 9 4.55 -22.29 63.92
CA LEU A 9 4.48 -22.87 62.57
C LEU A 9 3.34 -22.36 61.65
N LEU A 10 3.71 -21.43 60.75
CA LEU A 10 3.02 -21.26 59.48
C LEU A 10 3.27 -22.54 58.66
N ILE A 11 2.31 -23.46 58.67
CA ILE A 11 2.32 -24.62 57.77
C ILE A 11 2.14 -24.07 56.35
N LEU A 12 3.27 -23.94 55.65
CA LEU A 12 3.33 -23.71 54.22
C LEU A 12 2.70 -24.93 53.54
N SER A 13 1.40 -24.85 53.25
CA SER A 13 0.73 -25.81 52.39
C SER A 13 1.32 -25.66 50.99
N ILE A 14 2.31 -26.50 50.70
CA ILE A 14 2.83 -26.74 49.36
C ILE A 14 1.66 -27.32 48.57
N LEU A 15 0.94 -26.45 47.85
CA LEU A 15 0.12 -26.89 46.74
C LEU A 15 1.12 -27.36 45.68
N LEU A 16 1.37 -28.66 45.66
CA LEU A 16 1.92 -29.34 44.50
C LEU A 16 0.92 -29.09 43.38
N ILE A 17 1.17 -28.08 42.55
CA ILE A 17 0.66 -28.05 41.20
C ILE A 17 1.33 -29.24 40.54
N ALA A 18 0.64 -30.38 40.54
CA ALA A 18 0.93 -31.43 39.60
C ALA A 18 0.75 -30.79 38.22
N CYS A 19 1.85 -30.56 37.51
CA CYS A 19 1.82 -30.41 36.07
C CYS A 19 1.18 -31.70 35.55
N ASN A 20 -0.08 -31.61 35.12
CA ASN A 20 -0.59 -32.58 34.18
C ASN A 20 0.09 -32.22 32.86
N ASP A 21 1.12 -32.99 32.51
CA ASP A 21 1.63 -33.09 31.14
C ASP A 21 0.56 -33.81 30.31
N ASP A 22 -0.60 -33.17 30.13
CA ASP A 22 -1.51 -33.50 29.06
C ASP A 22 -1.14 -32.59 27.89
N ASP A 23 -0.11 -32.99 27.15
CA ASP A 23 0.24 -32.47 25.82
C ASP A 23 -0.87 -32.84 24.81
N ASN A 24 -2.11 -32.40 25.06
CA ASN A 24 -3.09 -32.21 24.01
C ASN A 24 -2.83 -30.82 23.42
N ASN A 25 -1.83 -30.73 22.55
CA ASN A 25 -1.63 -29.57 21.67
C ASN A 25 -2.75 -29.53 20.61
N GLU A 26 -4.02 -29.49 21.04
CA GLU A 26 -5.10 -29.03 20.17
C GLU A 26 -4.87 -27.53 19.98
N THR A 27 -4.46 -27.16 18.76
CA THR A 27 -4.29 -25.74 18.43
C THR A 27 -5.65 -25.07 18.56
N GLU A 28 -5.78 -24.17 19.53
CA GLU A 28 -7.03 -23.44 19.75
C GLU A 28 -7.41 -22.68 18.47
N LEU A 29 -8.59 -23.00 17.92
CA LEU A 29 -9.07 -22.38 16.71
C LEU A 29 -9.31 -20.89 16.93
N GLN A 30 -8.78 -20.08 16.02
CA GLN A 30 -8.84 -18.62 16.11
C GLN A 30 -10.01 -18.08 15.28
N PRO A 31 -10.71 -17.03 15.74
CA PRO A 31 -11.77 -16.42 14.95
C PRO A 31 -11.21 -15.74 13.70
N LEU A 32 -11.96 -15.78 12.59
CA LEU A 32 -11.60 -15.08 11.36
C LEU A 32 -11.83 -13.57 11.51
N THR A 33 -10.78 -12.75 11.42
CA THR A 33 -10.91 -11.28 11.55
C THR A 33 -10.05 -10.50 10.54
N PHE A 34 -10.51 -9.28 10.25
CA PHE A 34 -9.86 -8.32 9.36
C PHE A 34 -9.81 -6.95 10.04
N GLU A 35 -8.93 -6.08 9.55
CA GLU A 35 -8.83 -4.71 10.06
C GLU A 35 -10.03 -3.85 9.70
N LYS A 36 -10.57 -4.05 8.49
CA LYS A 36 -11.66 -3.27 7.91
C LYS A 36 -12.66 -4.20 7.22
N GLU A 37 -13.86 -3.69 6.99
CA GLU A 37 -14.88 -4.36 6.18
C GLU A 37 -14.86 -3.92 4.71
N SER A 38 -14.08 -2.89 4.37
CA SER A 38 -13.95 -2.36 3.02
C SER A 38 -12.52 -1.95 2.70
N TYR A 39 -12.10 -2.19 1.46
CA TYR A 39 -10.75 -1.92 0.97
C TYR A 39 -10.79 -1.32 -0.45
N GLU A 40 -9.87 -0.40 -0.72
CA GLU A 40 -9.53 0.02 -2.09
C GLU A 40 -8.26 -0.71 -2.55
N VAL A 41 -8.27 -1.22 -3.78
CA VAL A 41 -7.17 -1.96 -4.39
C VAL A 41 -6.89 -1.41 -5.79
N LEU A 42 -5.64 -1.44 -6.22
CA LEU A 42 -5.24 -0.95 -7.54
C LEU A 42 -5.54 -2.00 -8.62
N SER A 43 -5.95 -1.54 -9.80
CA SER A 43 -5.90 -2.38 -11.00
C SER A 43 -4.44 -2.71 -11.38
N GLU A 44 -4.24 -3.67 -12.29
CA GLU A 44 -2.97 -4.00 -12.94
C GLU A 44 -1.90 -4.67 -12.05
N ILE A 45 -2.03 -4.61 -10.73
CA ILE A 45 -1.10 -5.24 -9.79
C ILE A 45 -1.81 -6.18 -8.81
N ASP A 46 -1.03 -7.08 -8.21
CA ASP A 46 -1.48 -7.87 -7.09
C ASP A 46 -1.54 -6.97 -5.83
N ASN A 47 -2.68 -7.02 -5.15
CA ASN A 47 -2.94 -6.32 -3.90
C ASN A 47 -3.05 -7.33 -2.77
N TYR A 48 -2.77 -6.92 -1.53
CA TYR A 48 -2.70 -7.82 -0.40
C TYR A 48 -3.55 -7.31 0.76
N ILE A 49 -4.55 -8.10 1.16
CA ILE A 49 -5.36 -7.83 2.34
C ILE A 49 -4.89 -8.77 3.46
N THR A 50 -4.43 -8.20 4.56
CA THR A 50 -3.93 -8.98 5.70
C THR A 50 -5.09 -9.59 6.48
N ILE A 51 -5.01 -10.90 6.71
CA ILE A 51 -5.90 -11.60 7.65
C ILE A 51 -5.33 -11.41 9.05
N ARG A 52 -6.12 -10.84 9.97
CA ARG A 52 -5.63 -10.47 11.31
C ARG A 52 -5.63 -11.67 12.26
N SER A 53 -6.57 -12.57 12.11
CA SER A 53 -6.70 -13.82 12.86
C SER A 53 -7.47 -14.83 12.00
N GLY A 54 -7.15 -16.13 12.15
CA GLY A 54 -7.75 -17.23 11.40
C GLY A 54 -6.82 -18.45 11.35
N ASN A 55 -7.29 -19.53 10.70
CA ASN A 55 -6.69 -20.86 10.81
C ASN A 55 -6.06 -21.37 9.51
N GLN A 56 -5.72 -20.48 8.57
CA GLN A 56 -5.03 -20.79 7.30
C GLN A 56 -5.78 -21.70 6.30
N HIS A 57 -6.97 -22.20 6.64
CA HIS A 57 -7.80 -23.02 5.76
C HIS A 57 -8.96 -22.23 5.18
N TYR A 58 -8.69 -21.30 4.26
CA TYR A 58 -9.73 -20.41 3.74
C TYR A 58 -10.30 -20.84 2.39
N THR A 59 -11.58 -20.55 2.20
CA THR A 59 -12.22 -20.52 0.88
C THR A 59 -12.68 -19.10 0.60
N ILE A 60 -12.36 -18.60 -0.59
CA ILE A 60 -12.73 -17.26 -1.03
C ILE A 60 -13.70 -17.36 -2.20
N THR A 61 -14.84 -16.70 -2.07
CA THR A 61 -15.82 -16.54 -3.15
C THR A 61 -15.89 -15.07 -3.55
N VAL A 62 -15.77 -14.79 -4.84
CA VAL A 62 -15.91 -13.45 -5.41
C VAL A 62 -17.28 -13.36 -6.07
N GLU A 63 -18.09 -12.35 -5.71
CA GLU A 63 -19.42 -12.14 -6.29
C GLU A 63 -19.35 -11.81 -7.78
N ASP A 64 -18.51 -10.83 -8.17
CA ASP A 64 -18.27 -10.44 -9.56
C ASP A 64 -16.80 -10.68 -9.95
N LYS A 65 -16.56 -11.76 -10.69
CA LYS A 65 -15.23 -12.14 -11.19
C LYS A 65 -14.75 -11.32 -12.40
N ASP A 66 -15.62 -10.50 -12.99
CA ASP A 66 -15.22 -9.58 -14.06
C ASP A 66 -14.49 -8.36 -13.47
N ILE A 67 -14.73 -8.06 -12.18
CA ILE A 67 -14.09 -6.95 -11.46
C ILE A 67 -12.73 -7.37 -10.89
N LEU A 68 -12.64 -8.53 -10.23
CA LEU A 68 -11.38 -9.02 -9.63
C LEU A 68 -11.35 -10.55 -9.49
N ASP A 69 -10.14 -11.08 -9.24
CA ASP A 69 -9.95 -12.40 -8.63
C ASP A 69 -9.37 -12.25 -7.23
N ALA A 70 -9.64 -13.22 -6.35
CA ALA A 70 -9.06 -13.26 -5.01
C ALA A 70 -8.71 -14.70 -4.61
N ASN A 71 -7.54 -14.88 -4.00
CA ASN A 71 -7.06 -16.19 -3.53
C ASN A 71 -6.35 -16.05 -2.18
N PRO A 72 -6.43 -17.06 -1.30
CA PRO A 72 -5.64 -17.07 -0.08
C PRO A 72 -4.15 -17.23 -0.42
N MET A 73 -3.30 -16.52 0.33
CA MET A 73 -1.85 -16.67 0.34
C MET A 73 -1.42 -17.05 1.75
N ILE A 74 -1.08 -18.32 1.90
CA ILE A 74 -0.69 -18.93 3.16
C ILE A 74 0.81 -19.20 3.13
N PHE A 75 1.44 -19.01 4.28
CA PHE A 75 2.85 -19.31 4.48
C PHE A 75 2.96 -20.58 5.33
N GLU A 76 2.99 -21.74 4.69
CA GLU A 76 3.03 -23.03 5.39
C GLU A 76 4.15 -23.08 6.44
N GLY A 77 3.83 -23.59 7.63
CA GLY A 77 4.76 -23.63 8.76
C GLY A 77 4.97 -22.29 9.48
N SER A 78 4.31 -21.21 9.03
CA SER A 78 4.27 -19.92 9.72
C SER A 78 3.08 -19.85 10.69
N PRO A 79 3.22 -19.24 11.87
CA PRO A 79 2.08 -18.91 12.73
C PRO A 79 1.21 -17.76 12.17
N SER A 80 1.63 -17.14 11.06
CA SER A 80 0.86 -16.07 10.41
C SER A 80 -0.48 -16.60 9.89
N PRO A 81 -1.60 -15.90 10.12
CA PRO A 81 -2.90 -16.26 9.54
C PRO A 81 -2.94 -16.21 8.01
N GLY A 82 -1.95 -15.56 7.37
CA GLY A 82 -1.86 -15.39 5.92
C GLY A 82 -2.48 -14.09 5.41
N GLN A 83 -2.65 -14.02 4.09
CA GLN A 83 -3.18 -12.86 3.39
C GLN A 83 -4.17 -13.30 2.30
N ILE A 84 -4.90 -12.34 1.74
CA ILE A 84 -5.65 -12.50 0.51
C ILE A 84 -4.93 -11.74 -0.58
N VAL A 85 -4.57 -12.43 -1.66
CA VAL A 85 -4.09 -11.79 -2.89
C VAL A 85 -5.30 -11.44 -3.73
N VAL A 86 -5.45 -10.15 -4.03
CA VAL A 86 -6.53 -9.59 -4.85
C VAL A 86 -5.94 -9.05 -6.14
N LYS A 87 -6.44 -9.57 -7.27
CA LYS A 87 -6.04 -9.14 -8.62
C LYS A 87 -7.17 -8.30 -9.22
N GLY A 88 -7.01 -6.98 -9.19
CA GLY A 88 -7.97 -6.05 -9.79
C GLY A 88 -7.92 -6.11 -11.32
N LYS A 89 -9.01 -6.53 -11.96
CA LYS A 89 -9.12 -6.64 -13.43
C LYS A 89 -9.69 -5.39 -14.07
N LYS A 90 -10.71 -4.82 -13.44
CA LYS A 90 -11.49 -3.71 -13.96
C LYS A 90 -11.97 -2.84 -12.81
N LYS A 91 -11.99 -1.53 -13.04
CA LYS A 91 -12.62 -0.58 -12.12
C LYS A 91 -14.06 -0.98 -11.80
N GLY A 92 -14.40 -0.92 -10.51
CA GLY A 92 -15.71 -1.30 -10.02
C GLY A 92 -15.67 -1.72 -8.56
N GLN A 93 -16.83 -2.13 -8.05
CA GLN A 93 -16.97 -2.63 -6.69
C GLN A 93 -17.59 -4.02 -6.71
N THR A 94 -17.03 -4.93 -5.90
CA THR A 94 -17.60 -6.26 -5.66
C THR A 94 -17.38 -6.65 -4.21
N THR A 95 -18.13 -7.64 -3.72
CA THR A 95 -17.85 -8.26 -2.42
C THR A 95 -17.04 -9.53 -2.63
N ILE A 96 -16.12 -9.80 -1.70
CA ILE A 96 -15.56 -11.13 -1.50
C ILE A 96 -16.06 -11.70 -0.18
N THR A 97 -16.40 -12.98 -0.16
CA THR A 97 -16.70 -13.72 1.07
C THR A 97 -15.53 -14.62 1.39
N VAL A 98 -14.98 -14.48 2.59
CA VAL A 98 -13.89 -15.30 3.10
C VAL A 98 -14.47 -16.21 4.16
N LYS A 99 -14.33 -17.52 3.96
CA LYS A 99 -14.73 -18.54 4.91
C LYS A 99 -13.52 -19.21 5.50
N ASP A 100 -13.43 -19.28 6.82
CA ASP A 100 -12.50 -20.18 7.51
C ASP A 100 -13.15 -21.56 7.61
N ASN A 101 -12.54 -22.57 6.99
CA ASN A 101 -13.10 -23.91 6.92
C ASN A 101 -12.93 -24.70 8.24
N MET A 102 -12.10 -24.23 9.17
CA MET A 102 -11.95 -24.87 10.48
C MET A 102 -13.05 -24.43 11.45
N THR A 103 -13.39 -23.14 11.47
CA THR A 103 -14.43 -22.59 12.38
C THR A 103 -15.79 -22.43 11.70
N SER A 104 -15.83 -22.45 10.36
CA SER A 104 -16.97 -22.04 9.54
C SER A 104 -17.33 -20.55 9.65
N ASP A 105 -16.47 -19.71 10.24
CA ASP A 105 -16.66 -18.26 10.25
C ASP A 105 -16.64 -17.71 8.83
N GLU A 106 -17.53 -16.75 8.55
CA GLU A 106 -17.61 -16.06 7.27
C GLU A 106 -17.53 -14.54 7.47
N VAL A 107 -16.63 -13.89 6.73
CA VAL A 107 -16.52 -12.43 6.69
C VAL A 107 -16.70 -11.96 5.25
N LYS A 108 -17.54 -10.94 5.06
CA LYS A 108 -17.75 -10.28 3.78
C LYS A 108 -16.94 -8.98 3.72
N LEU A 109 -16.11 -8.84 2.71
CA LEU A 109 -15.30 -7.65 2.48
C LEU A 109 -15.74 -6.96 1.19
N LYS A 110 -16.04 -5.67 1.26
CA LYS A 110 -16.34 -4.84 0.08
C LYS A 110 -15.04 -4.36 -0.53
N ILE A 111 -14.80 -4.70 -1.79
CA ILE A 111 -13.57 -4.35 -2.49
C ILE A 111 -13.91 -3.39 -3.63
N LYS A 112 -13.22 -2.24 -3.64
CA LYS A 112 -13.26 -1.28 -4.74
C LYS A 112 -11.95 -1.34 -5.52
N VAL A 113 -12.02 -1.70 -6.79
CA VAL A 113 -10.88 -1.62 -7.70
C VAL A 113 -10.82 -0.21 -8.28
N THR A 114 -9.73 0.50 -8.04
CA THR A 114 -9.46 1.86 -8.53
C THR A 114 -8.48 1.85 -9.70
N ASP A 115 -8.29 3.01 -10.34
CA ASP A 115 -7.19 3.19 -11.28
C ASP A 115 -5.84 2.88 -10.63
N PHE A 116 -4.93 2.30 -11.42
CA PHE A 116 -3.52 2.18 -11.05
C PHE A 116 -2.88 3.56 -10.94
N TYR A 117 -1.85 3.69 -10.09
CA TYR A 117 -1.02 4.89 -10.02
C TYR A 117 0.41 4.55 -9.66
N ILE A 118 1.33 5.45 -10.01
CA ILE A 118 2.69 5.45 -9.47
C ILE A 118 2.80 6.56 -8.43
N MET A 119 3.26 6.20 -7.23
CA MET A 119 3.54 7.14 -6.16
C MET A 119 5.04 7.45 -6.09
N ASN A 120 5.35 8.74 -6.00
CA ASN A 120 6.70 9.27 -5.91
C ASN A 120 6.83 10.11 -4.65
N ARG A 121 7.82 9.82 -3.80
CA ARG A 121 8.17 10.70 -2.69
C ARG A 121 9.23 11.69 -3.12
N VAL A 122 8.99 12.97 -2.88
CA VAL A 122 9.97 14.03 -3.07
C VAL A 122 11.07 13.88 -2.01
N LEU A 123 12.29 13.59 -2.45
CA LEU A 123 13.47 13.52 -1.60
C LEU A 123 14.07 14.91 -1.37
N LYS A 124 14.14 15.70 -2.45
CA LYS A 124 14.66 17.05 -2.41
C LYS A 124 14.06 17.89 -3.52
N SER A 125 13.73 19.14 -3.20
CA SER A 125 13.25 20.12 -4.16
C SER A 125 13.84 21.50 -3.91
N ASN A 126 14.09 22.25 -4.99
CA ASN A 126 14.20 23.71 -4.97
C ASN A 126 13.14 24.39 -5.88
N HIS A 127 12.08 23.66 -6.25
CA HIS A 127 11.00 24.14 -7.11
C HIS A 127 9.74 24.45 -6.27
N ASP A 128 9.05 25.55 -6.58
CA ASP A 128 7.92 26.06 -5.79
C ASP A 128 6.71 25.12 -5.70
N LEU A 129 6.52 24.23 -6.68
CA LEU A 129 5.43 23.22 -6.65
C LEU A 129 5.65 22.12 -5.61
N PHE A 130 6.92 21.81 -5.27
CA PHE A 130 7.26 20.65 -4.47
C PHE A 130 8.05 21.05 -3.23
N ALA A 131 7.57 20.63 -2.07
CA ALA A 131 8.34 20.59 -0.83
C ALA A 131 8.90 19.18 -0.60
N ASP A 132 9.99 19.10 0.18
CA ASP A 132 10.58 17.83 0.62
C ASP A 132 9.50 16.97 1.34
N ASP A 133 9.60 15.65 1.20
CA ASP A 133 8.69 14.63 1.75
C ASP A 133 7.24 14.65 1.22
N GLN A 134 6.89 15.52 0.27
CA GLN A 134 5.61 15.43 -0.41
C GLN A 134 5.50 14.17 -1.28
N LEU A 135 4.27 13.71 -1.48
CA LEU A 135 3.95 12.55 -2.30
C LEU A 135 3.24 12.98 -3.57
N LEU A 136 3.84 12.70 -4.73
CA LEU A 136 3.25 12.88 -6.05
C LEU A 136 2.67 11.54 -6.54
N PHE A 137 1.37 11.50 -6.73
CA PHE A 137 0.64 10.40 -7.37
C PHE A 137 0.35 10.76 -8.82
N LEU A 138 0.74 9.87 -9.74
CA LEU A 138 0.40 9.96 -11.16
C LEU A 138 -0.60 8.84 -11.48
N ILE A 139 -1.86 9.20 -11.75
CA ILE A 139 -2.95 8.23 -11.93
C ILE A 139 -3.01 7.77 -13.39
N LYS A 140 -3.04 6.46 -13.62
CA LYS A 140 -3.24 5.85 -14.95
C LYS A 140 -4.74 5.86 -15.28
N ASN A 141 -5.29 7.04 -15.54
CA ASN A 141 -6.67 7.23 -15.99
C ASN A 141 -6.73 8.11 -17.24
N GLU A 142 -7.90 8.19 -17.90
CA GLU A 142 -8.08 8.95 -19.14
C GLU A 142 -7.76 10.45 -18.98
N LYS A 143 -8.07 11.01 -17.81
CA LYS A 143 -7.81 12.42 -17.48
C LYS A 143 -6.34 12.70 -17.18
N LYS A 144 -5.52 11.66 -16.97
CA LYS A 144 -4.15 11.75 -16.49
C LYS A 144 -4.06 12.64 -15.25
N ASP A 145 -4.87 12.33 -14.24
CA ASP A 145 -4.87 13.13 -13.01
C ASP A 145 -3.56 12.95 -12.22
N PHE A 146 -3.08 14.02 -11.58
CA PHE A 146 -2.05 13.94 -10.55
C PHE A 146 -2.51 14.58 -9.25
N TYR A 147 -1.93 14.10 -8.15
CA TYR A 147 -2.17 14.63 -6.81
C TYR A 147 -0.84 14.79 -6.07
N ILE A 148 -0.67 15.92 -5.39
CA ILE A 148 0.44 16.17 -4.47
C ILE A 148 -0.13 16.25 -3.07
N TYR A 149 0.34 15.36 -2.20
CA TYR A 149 -0.02 15.35 -0.78
C TYR A 149 1.18 15.69 0.09
N SER A 150 0.94 16.49 1.12
CA SER A 150 1.82 16.54 2.28
C SER A 150 1.40 15.45 3.27
N VAL A 151 2.36 14.76 3.85
CA VAL A 151 2.14 13.77 4.92
C VAL A 151 2.77 14.26 6.22
N ASN A 152 2.17 13.91 7.35
CA ASN A 152 2.81 14.12 8.64
C ASN A 152 3.95 13.10 8.86
N ASN A 153 4.76 13.32 9.91
CA ASN A 153 5.93 12.50 10.21
C ASN A 153 5.61 11.01 10.43
N THR A 154 4.38 10.69 10.84
CA THR A 154 3.87 9.32 11.04
C THR A 154 3.26 8.71 9.78
N GLN A 155 3.17 9.46 8.69
CA GLN A 155 2.66 9.04 7.36
C GLN A 155 1.21 8.53 7.37
N ASP A 156 0.44 8.86 8.40
CA ASP A 156 -0.95 8.45 8.58
C ASP A 156 -1.95 9.57 8.27
N LYS A 157 -1.49 10.83 8.19
CA LYS A 157 -2.35 11.98 7.86
C LYS A 157 -1.90 12.67 6.59
N PHE A 158 -2.75 12.59 5.57
CA PHE A 158 -2.56 13.22 4.26
C PHE A 158 -3.30 14.55 4.19
N SER A 159 -2.64 15.57 3.62
CA SER A 159 -3.25 16.86 3.31
C SER A 159 -3.01 17.17 1.84
N LEU A 160 -4.08 17.32 1.05
CA LEU A 160 -3.97 17.62 -0.37
C LEU A 160 -3.36 19.01 -0.54
N SER A 161 -2.21 19.07 -1.22
CA SER A 161 -1.50 20.32 -1.52
C SER A 161 -1.90 20.84 -2.90
N THR A 162 -1.85 20.00 -3.93
CA THR A 162 -2.16 20.38 -5.31
C THR A 162 -2.76 19.19 -6.05
N LYS A 163 -3.64 19.46 -7.03
CA LYS A 163 -4.11 18.45 -7.99
C LYS A 163 -4.18 19.07 -9.38
N GLY A 164 -4.07 18.24 -10.40
CA GLY A 164 -4.16 18.70 -11.79
C GLY A 164 -4.05 17.55 -12.75
N ASN A 165 -3.60 17.84 -13.97
CA ASN A 165 -3.41 16.85 -15.02
C ASN A 165 -1.94 16.79 -15.44
N TYR A 166 -1.49 15.61 -15.84
CA TYR A 166 -0.14 15.39 -16.32
C TYR A 166 -0.12 14.89 -17.75
N GLU A 167 1.04 15.03 -18.39
CA GLU A 167 1.30 14.48 -19.70
C GLU A 167 2.77 14.07 -19.81
N PHE A 168 3.01 12.85 -20.27
CA PHE A 168 4.34 12.43 -20.71
C PHE A 168 4.54 12.80 -22.17
N LEU A 169 5.69 13.39 -22.50
CA LEU A 169 6.05 13.85 -23.83
C LEU A 169 7.41 13.29 -24.23
N LEU A 170 7.63 13.13 -25.53
CA LEU A 170 8.94 12.82 -26.11
C LEU A 170 9.22 13.81 -27.24
N GLU A 171 10.18 14.71 -27.02
CA GLU A 171 10.57 15.73 -28.00
C GLU A 171 12.07 15.62 -28.25
N ASP A 172 12.49 15.49 -29.51
CA ASP A 172 13.90 15.30 -29.89
C ASP A 172 14.61 14.19 -29.10
N GLN A 173 13.90 13.10 -28.81
CA GLN A 173 14.34 11.96 -27.97
C GLN A 173 14.62 12.30 -26.50
N ILE A 174 14.13 13.45 -26.03
CA ILE A 174 14.19 13.85 -24.63
C ILE A 174 12.80 13.62 -24.01
N PRO A 175 12.68 12.77 -22.98
CA PRO A 175 11.43 12.55 -22.28
C PRO A 175 11.14 13.73 -21.35
N TYR A 176 9.87 14.15 -21.30
CA TYR A 176 9.39 15.19 -20.39
C TYR A 176 8.14 14.73 -19.63
N LEU A 177 7.99 15.25 -18.41
CA LEU A 177 6.74 15.22 -17.64
C LEU A 177 6.20 16.65 -17.57
N ARG A 178 5.01 16.88 -18.11
CA ARG A 178 4.27 18.14 -17.97
C ARG A 178 3.24 17.99 -16.86
N LEU A 179 3.19 18.95 -15.94
CA LEU A 179 2.17 19.05 -14.89
C LEU A 179 1.42 20.37 -15.06
N SER A 180 0.09 20.31 -15.13
CA SER A 180 -0.80 21.46 -15.29
C SER A 180 -1.85 21.48 -14.18
N TYR A 181 -2.00 22.60 -13.49
CA TYR A 181 -2.96 22.75 -12.39
C TYR A 181 -3.46 24.18 -12.24
N GLU A 182 -4.62 24.32 -11.61
CA GLU A 182 -5.19 25.60 -11.23
C GLU A 182 -4.67 25.98 -9.83
N ASP A 183 -3.96 27.11 -9.73
CA ASP A 183 -3.57 27.69 -8.44
C ASP A 183 -4.76 28.53 -7.95
N ALA A 184 -5.28 28.25 -6.75
CA ALA A 184 -6.57 28.75 -6.27
C ALA A 184 -6.70 30.28 -6.43
N GLY A 185 -7.52 30.70 -7.40
CA GLY A 185 -7.78 32.12 -7.71
C GLY A 185 -6.74 32.80 -8.62
N LYS A 186 -5.87 32.04 -9.31
CA LYS A 186 -4.90 32.54 -10.28
C LYS A 186 -5.04 31.82 -11.63
N GLU A 187 -4.21 32.23 -12.58
CA GLU A 187 -4.08 31.56 -13.88
C GLU A 187 -3.56 30.12 -13.74
N ASN A 188 -3.92 29.29 -14.71
CA ASN A 188 -3.43 27.92 -14.83
C ASN A 188 -1.90 27.91 -14.90
N LYS A 189 -1.27 27.16 -13.99
CA LYS A 189 0.18 26.93 -14.00
C LYS A 189 0.49 25.67 -14.76
N THR A 190 1.52 25.72 -15.58
CA THR A 190 2.05 24.55 -16.29
C THR A 190 3.56 24.52 -16.17
N TYR A 191 4.09 23.41 -15.69
CA TYR A 191 5.52 23.13 -15.63
C TYR A 191 5.85 21.97 -16.53
N LYS A 192 6.90 22.11 -17.34
CA LYS A 192 7.44 21.05 -18.20
C LYS A 192 8.81 20.66 -17.66
N PHE A 193 8.93 19.44 -17.17
CA PHE A 193 10.14 18.92 -16.58
C PHE A 193 10.87 18.00 -17.55
N ASP A 194 12.14 18.28 -17.83
CA ASP A 194 13.03 17.31 -18.46
C ASP A 194 13.29 16.19 -17.45
N ILE A 195 13.06 14.93 -17.87
CA ILE A 195 13.26 13.75 -17.02
C ILE A 195 14.35 12.82 -17.53
N LYS A 196 15.15 13.24 -18.52
CA LYS A 196 16.22 12.45 -19.14
C LYS A 196 17.29 11.99 -18.16
N SER A 197 17.57 12.78 -17.12
CA SER A 197 18.57 12.44 -16.09
C SER A 197 18.07 11.50 -14.99
N SER A 198 16.84 10.99 -15.12
CA SER A 198 16.28 9.98 -14.22
C SER A 198 16.95 8.62 -14.41
N ASP A 199 16.79 7.74 -13.43
CA ASP A 199 17.31 6.38 -13.52
C ASP A 199 16.62 5.61 -14.65
N GLU A 200 17.38 4.80 -15.41
CA GLU A 200 16.84 3.98 -16.50
C GLU A 200 15.73 3.04 -16.01
N GLY A 201 15.90 2.44 -14.83
CA GLY A 201 14.86 1.61 -14.21
C GLY A 201 13.57 2.40 -13.94
N ALA A 202 13.68 3.66 -13.50
CA ALA A 202 12.51 4.50 -13.23
C ALA A 202 11.78 4.84 -14.53
N LEU A 203 12.51 5.28 -15.56
CA LEU A 203 11.93 5.56 -16.88
C LEU A 203 11.32 4.31 -17.52
N SER A 204 11.93 3.13 -17.32
CA SER A 204 11.40 1.84 -17.77
C SER A 204 10.07 1.52 -17.13
N LEU A 205 9.92 1.75 -15.82
CA LEU A 205 8.64 1.55 -15.12
C LEU A 205 7.55 2.47 -15.67
N TYR A 206 7.85 3.76 -15.85
CA TYR A 206 6.91 4.71 -16.45
C TYR A 206 6.50 4.29 -17.86
N ASN A 207 7.48 3.91 -18.69
CA ASN A 207 7.24 3.45 -20.03
C ASN A 207 6.32 2.22 -20.08
N ASN A 208 6.54 1.25 -19.18
CA ASN A 208 5.78 0.00 -19.14
C ASN A 208 4.36 0.21 -18.61
N TYR A 209 4.19 0.88 -17.46
CA TYR A 209 2.88 1.02 -16.83
C TYR A 209 1.98 2.03 -17.54
N PHE A 210 2.54 3.08 -18.12
CA PHE A 210 1.78 4.10 -18.87
C PHE A 210 1.83 3.90 -20.39
N GLU A 211 2.43 2.81 -20.86
CA GLU A 211 2.44 2.39 -22.27
C GLU A 211 2.97 3.50 -23.21
N LEU A 212 4.05 4.19 -22.79
CA LEU A 212 4.51 5.43 -23.42
C LEU A 212 5.17 5.23 -24.79
N GLY A 213 5.52 3.98 -25.13
CA GLY A 213 6.17 3.65 -26.40
C GLY A 213 7.57 4.27 -26.55
N TRP A 214 8.21 4.67 -25.45
CA TRP A 214 9.59 5.12 -25.46
C TRP A 214 10.53 3.96 -25.79
N TYR A 215 11.75 4.29 -26.20
CA TYR A 215 12.78 3.34 -26.62
C TYR A 215 12.92 2.19 -25.62
N SER A 216 13.22 0.98 -26.14
CA SER A 216 13.42 -0.23 -25.34
C SER A 216 14.55 -0.01 -24.34
N GLN A 217 14.19 0.25 -23.08
CA GLN A 217 15.16 0.41 -22.01
C GLN A 217 15.50 -0.96 -21.43
N ARG A 218 16.77 -1.17 -21.09
CA ARG A 218 17.18 -2.41 -20.41
C ARG A 218 16.58 -2.39 -19.01
N ASN A 219 15.85 -3.45 -18.65
CA ASN A 219 15.47 -3.70 -17.27
C ASN A 219 16.74 -3.98 -16.45
N THR A 220 17.30 -2.91 -15.89
CA THR A 220 18.17 -3.03 -14.72
C THR A 220 17.26 -2.96 -13.51
N SER A 221 17.54 -3.77 -12.48
CA SER A 221 16.87 -3.66 -11.18
C SER A 221 17.73 -2.75 -10.30
N PRO A 222 17.56 -1.41 -10.33
CA PRO A 222 18.34 -0.52 -9.50
C PRO A 222 17.96 -0.70 -8.02
N VAL A 223 18.84 -0.25 -7.13
CA VAL A 223 18.59 -0.24 -5.68
C VAL A 223 17.41 0.68 -5.33
N GLN A 224 17.22 1.76 -6.10
CA GLN A 224 16.10 2.70 -6.00
C GLN A 224 15.69 3.16 -7.40
N TYR A 225 14.45 3.61 -7.55
CA TYR A 225 13.94 4.16 -8.80
C TYR A 225 13.83 5.67 -8.67
N LEU A 226 14.90 6.40 -9.01
CA LEU A 226 14.94 7.86 -8.91
C LEU A 226 14.41 8.52 -10.18
N LEU A 227 13.37 9.35 -10.02
CA LEU A 227 12.86 10.28 -11.01
C LEU A 227 13.45 11.67 -10.73
N LYS A 228 14.14 12.26 -11.71
CA LYS A 228 14.66 13.63 -11.62
C LYS A 228 13.88 14.52 -12.55
N LEU A 229 13.29 15.58 -12.01
CA LEU A 229 12.54 16.59 -12.77
C LEU A 229 13.39 17.85 -12.85
N LYS A 230 13.73 18.29 -14.05
CA LYS A 230 14.46 19.56 -14.26
C LYS A 230 13.58 20.58 -14.98
N ASN A 231 13.45 21.77 -14.40
CA ASN A 231 12.75 22.90 -15.01
C ASN A 231 13.54 24.19 -14.79
N GLN A 232 14.07 24.78 -15.86
CA GLN A 232 14.96 25.94 -15.77
C GLN A 232 16.13 25.67 -14.80
N ASP A 233 16.30 26.51 -13.78
CA ASP A 233 17.35 26.39 -12.75
C ASP A 233 16.91 25.52 -11.54
N THR A 234 15.76 24.86 -11.63
CA THR A 234 15.22 24.00 -10.57
C THR A 234 15.36 22.52 -10.89
N GLU A 235 15.55 21.74 -9.84
CA GLU A 235 15.61 20.28 -9.87
C GLU A 235 14.80 19.71 -8.70
N VAL A 236 14.02 18.67 -9.00
CA VAL A 236 13.28 17.87 -8.02
C VAL A 236 13.73 16.43 -8.15
N SER A 237 14.18 15.85 -7.04
CA SER A 237 14.53 14.44 -6.96
C SER A 237 13.41 13.70 -6.25
N LEU A 238 12.84 12.69 -6.89
CA LEU A 238 11.78 11.85 -6.34
C LEU A 238 12.16 10.38 -6.41
N VAL A 239 11.73 9.59 -5.42
CA VAL A 239 11.86 8.14 -5.43
C VAL A 239 10.49 7.49 -5.62
N ILE A 240 10.39 6.53 -6.53
CA ILE A 240 9.18 5.71 -6.66
C ILE A 240 9.09 4.79 -5.44
N SER A 241 7.92 4.73 -4.82
CA SER A 241 7.62 3.78 -3.75
C SER A 241 6.38 2.98 -4.10
N PHE A 242 6.45 1.68 -3.87
CA PHE A 242 5.34 0.74 -4.06
C PHE A 242 4.61 0.41 -2.76
N SER A 243 5.05 0.98 -1.64
CA SER A 243 4.61 0.59 -0.30
C SER A 243 3.65 1.59 0.36
N ALA A 244 3.39 2.75 -0.25
CA ALA A 244 2.42 3.71 0.29
C ALA A 244 1.23 3.87 -0.65
N PHE A 245 0.06 4.01 -0.03
CA PHE A 245 -1.21 4.08 -0.71
C PHE A 245 -1.73 5.52 -0.72
N MET A 246 -2.47 5.86 -1.76
CA MET A 246 -3.26 7.07 -1.79
C MET A 246 -4.34 6.99 -0.69
N PRO A 247 -4.79 8.12 -0.11
CA PRO A 247 -5.93 8.11 0.79
C PRO A 247 -7.15 7.45 0.13
N GLU A 248 -7.82 6.55 0.86
CA GLU A 248 -9.04 5.89 0.39
C GLU A 248 -10.15 6.92 0.10
N GLY A 249 -10.99 6.65 -0.90
CA GLY A 249 -12.13 7.49 -1.27
C GLY A 249 -11.79 8.67 -2.16
N VAL A 250 -10.54 8.82 -2.61
CA VAL A 250 -10.14 9.90 -3.53
C VAL A 250 -10.38 9.52 -4.99
N LEU A 251 -10.04 8.28 -5.36
CA LEU A 251 -10.24 7.79 -6.73
C LEU A 251 -11.64 7.21 -6.88
N GLU A 252 -12.27 7.43 -8.03
CA GLU A 252 -13.59 6.88 -8.37
C GLU A 252 -13.54 5.40 -8.74
#